data_AF-A0A7V8BH35-F1
#
_entry.id   AF-A0A7V8BH35-F1
#
_cell.length_a   1.000
_cell.length_b   1.000
_cell.length_c   1.000
_cell.angle_alpha   90.00
_cell.angle_beta   90.00
_cell.angle_gamma   90.00
#
_symmetry.space_group_name_H-M   'P 1'
#
loop_
_entity.id
_entity.type
_entity.pdbx_description
1 polymer ?
#
loop_
_entity_poly.entity_id
_entity_poly.type
_entity_poly.pdbx_seq_one_letter_code
_entity_poly.pdbx_strand_id
1 'polypeptide(L)' 'MIRAAPDVILDFAMGSEAGEAAKRGRADFWKSFPSIPAVKNGQIHALDIETMRAAPSLPATLRGLFTLLHPRSP' A
#
# COMPACT_ATOMS: atom_id res chain seq x y z
N MET A 1 -15.73 -10.34 6.36
CA MET A 1 -15.32 -10.94 5.06
C MET A 1 -15.10 -9.79 4.07
N ILE A 2 -13.89 -9.63 3.54
CA ILE A 2 -13.59 -8.55 2.56
C ILE A 2 -14.14 -8.99 1.20
N ARG A 3 -15.13 -8.26 0.68
CA ARG A 3 -15.91 -8.64 -0.51
C ARG A 3 -15.32 -8.12 -1.83
N ALA A 4 -14.44 -7.12 -1.74
CA ALA A 4 -14.01 -6.31 -2.88
C ALA A 4 -12.94 -6.95 -3.80
N ALA A 5 -12.50 -8.19 -3.52
CA ALA A 5 -11.49 -8.93 -4.31
C ALA A 5 -10.38 -8.06 -4.98
N PRO A 6 -9.69 -7.19 -4.22
CA PRO A 6 -8.74 -6.25 -4.81
C PRO A 6 -7.52 -6.97 -5.39
N ASP A 7 -6.99 -6.43 -6.49
CA ASP A 7 -5.72 -6.83 -7.10
C ASP A 7 -4.51 -6.19 -6.41
N VAL A 8 -4.70 -4.99 -5.82
CA VAL A 8 -3.66 -4.26 -5.06
C VAL A 8 -4.25 -3.69 -3.77
N ILE A 9 -3.49 -3.77 -2.68
CA ILE A 9 -3.77 -3.11 -1.40
C ILE A 9 -2.75 -2.00 -1.17
N LEU A 10 -3.26 -0.78 -0.99
CA LEU A 10 -2.48 0.34 -0.47
C LEU A 10 -2.79 0.49 1.01
N ASP A 11 -1.79 0.22 1.84
CA ASP A 11 -1.91 0.24 3.29
C ASP A 11 -1.22 1.50 3.83
N PHE A 12 -2.04 2.49 4.19
CA PHE A 12 -1.55 3.79 4.65
C PHE A 12 -1.23 3.76 6.14
N ALA A 13 -0.11 4.39 6.49
CA ALA A 13 0.32 4.60 7.87
C ALA A 13 0.48 6.07 8.17
N MET A 14 0.30 6.45 9.44
CA MET A 14 0.57 7.81 9.91
C MET A 14 1.52 7.82 11.12
N GLY A 15 2.42 8.79 11.17
CA GLY A 15 3.24 9.05 12.36
C GLY A 15 3.97 7.81 12.87
N SER A 16 3.70 7.41 14.13
CA SER A 16 4.34 6.24 14.76
C SER A 16 4.01 4.91 14.08
N GLU A 17 2.97 4.84 13.26
CA GLU A 17 2.59 3.65 12.50
C GLU A 17 3.50 3.44 11.27
N ALA A 18 4.26 4.45 10.84
CA ALA A 18 5.19 4.32 9.73
C ALA A 18 6.46 3.51 10.09
N GLY A 19 6.67 3.22 11.39
CA GLY A 19 7.83 2.45 11.85
C GLY A 19 7.85 1.01 11.36
N GLU A 20 9.06 0.45 11.22
CA GLU A 20 9.28 -0.92 10.68
C GLU A 20 8.58 -2.02 11.49
N ALA A 21 8.43 -1.86 12.81
CA ALA A 21 7.68 -2.81 13.63
C ALA A 21 6.18 -2.79 13.32
N ALA A 22 5.59 -1.60 13.16
CA ALA A 22 4.18 -1.44 12.79
C ALA A 22 3.92 -1.92 11.36
N LYS A 23 4.84 -1.65 10.43
CA LYS A 23 4.82 -2.16 9.06
C LYS A 23 4.77 -3.68 9.00
N ARG A 24 5.57 -4.38 9.82
CA ARG A 24 5.52 -5.84 9.93
C ARG A 24 4.18 -6.33 10.48
N GLY A 25 3.67 -5.71 11.54
CA GLY A 25 2.37 -6.07 12.12
C GLY A 25 1.22 -5.94 11.12
N ARG A 26 1.20 -4.89 10.30
CA ARG A 26 0.22 -4.72 9.22
C ARG A 26 0.37 -5.76 8.11
N ALA A 27 1.59 -6.07 7.70
CA ALA A 27 1.83 -7.14 6.74
C ALA A 27 1.32 -8.50 7.26
N ASP A 28 1.51 -8.79 8.55
CA ASP A 28 1.03 -10.01 9.17
C ASP A 28 -0.50 -10.05 9.31
N PHE A 29 -1.15 -8.91 9.55
CA PHE A 29 -2.61 -8.80 9.49
C PHE A 29 -3.15 -9.24 8.12
N TRP A 30 -2.58 -8.74 7.03
CA TRP A 30 -3.04 -9.09 5.68
C TRP A 30 -2.83 -10.57 5.33
N LYS A 31 -1.78 -11.21 5.85
CA LYS A 31 -1.54 -12.65 5.66
C LYS A 31 -2.67 -13.54 6.20
N SER A 32 -3.50 -13.03 7.12
CA SER A 32 -4.68 -13.75 7.61
C SER A 32 -5.81 -13.86 6.57
N PHE A 33 -5.70 -13.18 5.43
CA PHE A 33 -6.70 -13.17 4.34
C PHE A 33 -6.14 -13.70 3.01
N PRO A 34 -5.65 -14.95 2.94
CA PRO A 34 -4.97 -15.48 1.74
C PRO A 34 -5.87 -15.66 0.52
N SER A 35 -7.20 -15.57 0.69
CA SER A 35 -8.16 -15.63 -0.42
C SER A 35 -8.27 -14.32 -1.21
N ILE A 36 -7.71 -13.22 -0.70
CA ILE A 36 -7.70 -11.94 -1.40
C ILE A 36 -6.61 -11.97 -2.48
N PRO A 37 -6.92 -11.63 -3.75
CA PRO A 37 -5.94 -11.66 -4.84
C PRO A 37 -4.67 -10.86 -4.55
N ALA A 38 -4.81 -9.62 -4.05
CA ALA A 38 -3.68 -8.78 -3.65
C ALA A 38 -2.77 -9.45 -2.61
N VAL A 39 -3.33 -10.12 -1.61
CA VAL A 39 -2.56 -10.82 -0.56
C VAL A 39 -1.83 -12.02 -1.17
N LYS A 40 -2.54 -12.84 -1.94
CA LYS A 40 -2.00 -14.03 -2.61
C LYS A 40 -0.83 -13.68 -3.54
N ASN A 41 -0.94 -12.56 -4.26
CA ASN A 41 0.03 -12.14 -5.26
C ASN A 41 1.12 -11.20 -4.67
N GLY A 42 1.11 -10.96 -3.36
CA GLY A 42 2.07 -10.07 -2.70
C GLY A 42 1.96 -8.60 -3.12
N GLN A 43 0.79 -8.16 -3.59
CA GLN A 43 0.50 -6.78 -4.02
C GLN A 43 -0.01 -5.93 -2.85
N ILE A 44 0.76 -5.88 -1.75
CA ILE A 44 0.48 -5.07 -0.57
C ILE A 44 1.58 -4.04 -0.42
N HIS A 45 1.22 -2.77 -0.50
CA HIS A 45 2.19 -1.67 -0.47
C HIS A 45 1.90 -0.78 0.74
N ALA A 46 2.85 -0.72 1.67
CA ALA A 46 2.81 0.21 2.78
C ALA A 46 3.22 1.60 2.31
N LEU A 47 2.36 2.59 2.54
CA LEU A 47 2.59 3.99 2.18
C LEU A 47 2.48 4.88 3.42
N ASP A 48 3.38 5.86 3.53
CA ASP A 48 3.24 6.91 4.53
C ASP A 48 2.32 8.00 3.99
N ILE A 49 1.17 8.22 4.62
CA ILE A 49 0.19 9.21 4.16
C ILE A 49 0.75 10.64 4.19
N GLU A 50 1.78 10.91 5.01
CA GLU A 50 2.41 12.22 5.08
C GLU A 50 2.98 12.64 3.72
N THR A 51 3.44 11.66 2.92
CA THR A 51 3.93 11.88 1.54
C THR A 51 2.82 12.23 0.55
N MET A 52 1.56 12.02 0.94
CA MET A 52 0.34 12.26 0.15
C MET A 52 -0.40 13.52 0.58
N ARG A 53 0.09 14.25 1.60
CA ARG A 53 -0.45 15.58 1.93
C ARG A 53 -0.26 16.52 0.73
N ALA A 54 -1.15 17.51 0.62
CA ALA A 54 -1.06 18.58 -0.37
C ALA A 54 0.21 19.42 -0.12
N ALA A 55 1.32 18.90 -0.61
CA ALA A 55 2.67 19.41 -0.44
C ALA A 55 3.35 19.46 -1.81
N PRO A 56 4.45 20.23 -1.96
CA PRO A 56 5.20 20.29 -3.23
C PRO A 56 5.65 18.93 -3.77
N SER A 57 5.79 17.92 -2.90
CA SER A 57 6.15 16.55 -3.25
C SER A 57 5.00 15.72 -3.85
N LEU A 58 3.73 16.13 -3.69
CA LEU A 58 2.57 15.34 -4.09
C LEU A 58 2.62 14.86 -5.56
N PRO A 59 2.98 15.70 -6.55
CA PRO A 59 3.10 15.24 -7.94
C PRO A 59 4.12 14.12 -8.12
N ALA A 60 5.23 14.15 -7.39
CA ALA A 60 6.25 13.10 -7.43
C ALA A 60 5.76 11.81 -6.77
N THR A 61 5.09 11.92 -5.62
CA THR A 61 4.49 10.77 -4.93
C THR A 61 3.43 10.08 -5.82
N LEU A 62 2.57 10.85 -6.49
CA LEU A 62 1.55 10.31 -7.40
C LEU A 62 2.16 9.61 -8.62
N ARG A 63 3.27 10.13 -9.17
CA ARG A 63 4.01 9.42 -10.25
C ARG A 63 4.58 8.10 -9.75
N GLY A 64 5.19 8.10 -8.56
CA GLY A 64 5.69 6.88 -7.94
C GLY A 64 4.59 5.84 -7.75
N LEU A 65 3.43 6.26 -7.26
CA LEU A 65 2.26 5.41 -7.11
C LEU A 65 1.76 4.88 -8.46
N PHE A 66 1.71 5.72 -9.49
CA PHE A 66 1.31 5.32 -10.83
C PHE A 66 2.22 4.22 -11.39
N THR A 67 3.54 4.41 -11.31
CA THR A 67 4.53 3.41 -11.77
C THR A 67 4.42 2.11 -10.99
N LEU A 68 4.16 2.17 -9.69
CA LEU A 68 3.97 1.01 -8.83
C LEU A 68 2.72 0.21 -9.22
N LEU A 69 1.61 0.89 -9.52
CA LEU A 69 0.36 0.27 -9.93
C LEU A 69 0.36 -0.22 -11.39
N HIS A 70 1.17 0.40 -12.25
CA HIS A 70 1.21 0.12 -13.70
C HIS A 70 2.64 -0.15 -14.19
N PRO A 71 3.31 -1.21 -13.70
CA PRO A 71 4.72 -1.48 -14.02
C PRO A 71 5.01 -1.82 -15.49
N ARG A 72 3.96 -1.97 -16.34
CA ARG A 72 4.08 -2.27 -17.78
C ARG A 72 3.44 -1.22 -18.70
N SER A 73 3.02 -0.07 -18.17
CA SER A 73 2.54 1.03 -19.02
C SER A 73 3.73 1.86 -19.55
N PRO A 74 3.72 2.23 -20.85
CA PRO A 74 4.79 3.01 -21.48
C PRO A 74 4.91 4.43 -20.96
#